data_AF-A0A5C9F1Q4-F1
#
_entry.id   AF-A0A5C9F1Q4-F1
#
_cell.length_a   1.000
_cell.length_b   1.000
_cell.length_c   1.000
_cell.angle_alpha   90.00
_cell.angle_beta   90.00
_cell.angle_gamma   90.00
#
_symmetry.space_group_name_H-M   'P 1'
#
loop_
_entity.id
_entity.type
_entity.pdbx_description
1 polymer ?
#
loop_
_entity_poly.entity_id
_entity_poly.type
_entity_poly.pdbx_seq_one_letter_code
_entity_poly.pdbx_strand_id
1 'polypeptide(L)'
;MPKCIICHMEIDSLYDQCPNGHMIHSDCLLEWFSNSDTCPLCNTPYSKDVIKKYKDQLESAERQKEQERQLLQEESNVEAIKDIGKRMLYLKLVDSIDNHISNQEYKEALDLIDGFKQRFEDYNENELMFLTGKINFLRGRHDMAVNFLFRLVKKDFEFPEAFLYLGKAYQALGLQDKAKWAFDRVKK
;
A
#
# COMPACT_ATOMS: atom_id res chain seq x y z
N MET A 1 -18.46 -25.63 -43.71
CA MET A 1 -17.39 -24.66 -43.43
C MET A 1 -16.25 -25.38 -42.74
N PRO A 2 -14.98 -25.06 -43.03
CA PRO A 2 -13.85 -25.67 -42.32
C PRO A 2 -13.90 -25.29 -40.84
N LYS A 3 -13.62 -26.26 -39.97
CA LYS A 3 -13.57 -26.08 -38.51
C LYS A 3 -12.11 -26.05 -38.05
N CYS A 4 -11.83 -25.22 -37.05
CA CYS A 4 -10.53 -25.17 -36.41
C CYS A 4 -10.25 -26.46 -35.63
N ILE A 5 -9.07 -27.03 -35.81
CA ILE A 5 -8.67 -28.28 -35.14
C ILE A 5 -8.45 -28.16 -33.63
N ILE A 6 -8.28 -26.94 -33.10
CA ILE A 6 -8.09 -26.69 -31.65
C ILE A 6 -9.41 -26.36 -30.96
N CYS A 7 -10.10 -25.31 -31.41
CA CYS A 7 -11.29 -24.81 -30.71
C CYS A 7 -12.61 -25.36 -31.26
N HIS A 8 -12.58 -26.10 -32.38
CA HIS A 8 -13.75 -26.69 -33.07
C HIS A 8 -14.80 -25.68 -33.58
N MET A 9 -14.52 -24.38 -33.52
CA MET A 9 -15.36 -23.32 -34.09
C MET A 9 -15.14 -23.17 -35.61
N GLU A 10 -16.09 -22.52 -36.28
CA GLU A 10 -16.03 -22.25 -37.72
C GLU A 10 -14.94 -21.22 -38.05
N ILE A 11 -14.30 -21.39 -39.21
CA ILE A 11 -13.25 -20.49 -39.70
C ILE A 11 -13.83 -19.53 -40.72
N ASP A 12 -13.92 -18.25 -40.34
CA ASP A 12 -14.58 -17.23 -41.16
C ASP A 12 -13.61 -16.35 -41.96
N SER A 13 -12.37 -16.12 -41.48
CA SER A 13 -11.41 -15.26 -42.19
C SER A 13 -9.93 -15.49 -41.86
N LEU A 14 -9.49 -15.30 -40.61
CA LEU A 14 -8.08 -15.41 -40.21
C LEU A 14 -7.72 -16.86 -39.82
N TYR A 15 -6.99 -17.54 -40.69
CA TYR A 15 -6.52 -18.90 -40.45
C TYR A 15 -5.16 -19.17 -41.09
N ASP A 16 -4.50 -20.19 -40.56
CA ASP A 16 -3.33 -20.80 -41.17
C ASP A 16 -3.63 -22.28 -41.46
N GLN A 17 -2.85 -22.84 -42.38
CA GLN A 17 -3.00 -24.22 -42.81
C GLN A 17 -1.67 -24.95 -42.68
N CYS A 18 -1.67 -26.14 -42.08
CA CYS A 18 -0.47 -26.97 -42.04
C CYS A 18 -0.17 -27.54 -43.44
N PRO A 19 1.04 -28.06 -43.70
CA PRO A 19 1.38 -28.66 -45.00
C PRO A 19 0.44 -29.79 -45.45
N ASN A 20 -0.17 -30.52 -44.51
CA ASN A 20 -1.16 -31.58 -44.78
C ASN A 20 -2.61 -31.08 -44.90
N GLY A 21 -2.83 -29.76 -44.92
CA GLY A 21 -4.13 -29.18 -45.20
C GLY A 21 -5.04 -28.90 -44.00
N HIS A 22 -4.63 -29.19 -42.76
CA HIS A 22 -5.45 -28.90 -41.57
C HIS A 22 -5.48 -27.41 -41.26
N MET A 23 -6.69 -26.88 -41.06
CA MET A 23 -6.94 -25.46 -40.84
C MET A 23 -7.10 -25.13 -39.36
N ILE A 24 -6.56 -23.98 -38.97
CA ILE A 24 -6.52 -23.51 -37.58
C ILE A 24 -6.68 -22.00 -37.57
N HIS A 25 -7.43 -21.44 -36.62
CA HIS A 25 -7.46 -19.99 -36.43
C HIS A 25 -6.07 -19.49 -36.07
N SER A 26 -5.68 -18.32 -36.59
CA SER A 26 -4.36 -17.74 -36.31
C SER A 26 -4.14 -17.51 -34.81
N ASP A 27 -5.18 -17.16 -34.05
CA ASP A 27 -5.12 -16.99 -32.59
C ASP A 27 -4.90 -18.32 -31.85
N CYS A 28 -5.65 -19.37 -32.24
CA CYS A 28 -5.46 -20.71 -31.69
C CYS A 28 -4.07 -21.27 -32.02
N LEU A 29 -3.55 -20.94 -33.20
CA LEU A 29 -2.21 -21.33 -33.61
C LEU A 29 -1.14 -20.61 -32.78
N LEU A 30 -1.29 -19.30 -32.55
CA LEU A 30 -0.38 -18.51 -31.71
C LEU A 30 -0.26 -19.09 -30.30
N GLU A 31 -1.37 -19.46 -29.65
CA GLU A 31 -1.34 -20.11 -28.34
C GLU A 31 -0.64 -21.46 -28.38
N TRP A 32 -0.94 -22.29 -29.38
CA TRP A 32 -0.32 -23.60 -29.57
C TRP A 32 1.21 -23.52 -29.77
N PHE A 33 1.67 -22.51 -30.52
CA PHE A 33 3.09 -22.26 -30.77
C PHE A 33 3.91 -21.95 -29.52
N SER A 34 3.26 -21.60 -28.41
CA SER A 34 3.92 -21.49 -27.10
C SER A 34 4.47 -22.84 -26.61
N ASN A 35 3.93 -23.96 -27.11
CA ASN A 35 4.28 -25.32 -26.67
C ASN A 35 4.82 -26.22 -27.78
N SER A 36 4.40 -26.04 -29.04
CA SER A 36 4.86 -26.87 -30.17
C SER A 36 4.81 -26.13 -31.51
N ASP A 37 5.78 -26.39 -32.39
CA ASP A 37 5.83 -25.90 -33.76
C ASP A 37 5.27 -26.87 -34.81
N THR A 38 4.53 -27.89 -34.34
CA THR A 38 3.92 -28.93 -35.18
C THR A 38 2.41 -28.85 -35.18
N CYS A 39 1.76 -29.37 -36.23
CA CYS A 39 0.31 -29.43 -36.29
C CYS A 39 -0.27 -30.33 -35.19
N PRO A 40 -1.23 -29.87 -34.37
CA PRO A 40 -1.84 -30.67 -33.29
C PRO A 40 -2.47 -31.99 -33.73
N LEU A 41 -2.90 -32.09 -35.00
CA LEU A 41 -3.62 -33.26 -35.52
C LEU A 41 -2.70 -34.29 -36.19
N CYS A 42 -1.66 -33.84 -36.89
CA CYS A 42 -0.81 -34.73 -37.69
C CYS A 42 0.69 -34.63 -37.36
N ASN A 43 1.07 -33.85 -36.35
CA ASN A 43 2.45 -33.64 -35.89
C ASN A 43 3.44 -33.18 -36.98
N THR A 44 2.92 -32.70 -38.10
CA THR A 44 3.75 -32.21 -39.20
C THR A 44 4.21 -30.79 -38.87
N PRO A 45 5.52 -30.49 -38.95
CA PRO A 45 6.05 -29.15 -38.72
C PRO A 45 5.45 -28.13 -39.69
N TYR A 46 5.17 -26.93 -39.19
CA TYR A 46 4.79 -25.81 -40.06
C TYR A 46 5.99 -25.32 -40.89
N SER A 47 5.73 -24.51 -41.92
CA SER A 47 6.82 -23.91 -42.70
C SER A 47 7.67 -22.98 -41.83
N LYS A 48 8.95 -22.83 -42.18
CA LYS A 48 9.87 -21.96 -41.43
C LYS A 48 9.37 -20.52 -41.32
N ASP A 49 8.69 -20.02 -42.36
CA ASP A 49 8.14 -18.66 -42.37
C ASP A 49 6.96 -18.51 -41.39
N VAL A 50 6.08 -19.52 -41.31
CA VAL A 50 4.97 -19.54 -40.34
C VAL A 50 5.51 -19.65 -38.93
N ILE A 51 6.44 -20.58 -38.68
CA ILE A 51 7.10 -20.74 -37.39
C ILE A 51 7.77 -19.43 -36.95
N LYS A 52 8.52 -18.79 -37.85
CA LYS A 52 9.20 -17.52 -37.56
C LYS A 52 8.21 -16.41 -37.25
N LYS A 53 7.16 -16.24 -38.06
CA LYS A 53 6.12 -15.22 -37.85
C LYS A 53 5.52 -15.32 -36.43
N TYR A 54 5.11 -16.51 -36.02
CA TYR A 54 4.46 -16.72 -34.72
C TYR A 54 5.44 -16.61 -33.56
N LYS A 55 6.69 -17.10 -33.70
CA LYS A 55 7.73 -16.91 -32.68
C LYS A 55 8.10 -15.45 -32.49
N ASP A 56 8.29 -14.69 -33.58
CA ASP A 56 8.56 -13.25 -33.52
C ASP A 56 7.41 -12.49 -32.82
N GLN A 57 6.16 -12.92 -33.06
CA GLN A 57 4.99 -12.37 -32.38
C GLN A 57 4.98 -12.68 -30.89
N LEU A 58 5.22 -13.94 -30.48
CA LEU A 58 5.30 -14.34 -29.07
C LEU A 58 6.42 -13.59 -28.34
N GLU A 59 7.61 -13.51 -28.93
CA GLU A 59 8.74 -12.76 -28.36
C GLU A 59 8.41 -11.27 -28.21
N SER A 60 7.76 -10.65 -29.20
CA SER A 60 7.38 -9.23 -29.11
C SER A 60 6.32 -8.98 -28.02
N ALA A 61 5.36 -9.90 -27.87
CA ALA A 61 4.35 -9.83 -26.82
C ALA A 61 4.95 -10.05 -25.42
N GLU A 62 5.90 -10.97 -25.28
CA GLU A 62 6.65 -11.18 -24.02
C GLU A 62 7.47 -9.95 -23.65
N ARG A 63 8.18 -9.33 -24.60
CA ARG A 63 8.94 -8.09 -24.37
C ARG A 63 8.03 -6.95 -23.93
N GLN A 64 6.85 -6.81 -24.53
CA GLN A 64 5.87 -5.79 -24.13
C GLN A 64 5.38 -6.03 -22.70
N LYS A 65 5.00 -7.27 -22.36
CA LYS A 65 4.58 -7.64 -20.99
C LYS A 65 5.67 -7.37 -19.96
N GLU A 66 6.94 -7.65 -20.31
CA GLU A 66 8.06 -7.39 -19.42
C GLU A 66 8.29 -5.88 -19.22
N GLN A 67 8.19 -5.07 -20.29
CA GLN A 67 8.27 -3.61 -20.20
C GLN A 67 7.15 -3.04 -19.33
N GLU A 68 5.90 -3.50 -19.50
CA GLU A 68 4.79 -3.09 -18.65
C GLU A 68 5.03 -3.43 -17.17
N ARG A 69 5.55 -4.62 -16.87
CA ARG A 69 5.91 -5.02 -15.50
C ARG A 69 6.99 -4.12 -14.92
N GLN A 70 8.01 -3.78 -15.70
CA GLN A 70 9.09 -2.89 -15.26
C GLN A 70 8.56 -1.49 -14.94
N LEU A 71 7.70 -0.94 -15.81
CA LEU A 71 7.05 0.35 -15.57
C LEU A 71 6.21 0.35 -14.29
N LEU A 72 5.37 -0.69 -14.10
CA LEU A 72 4.58 -0.84 -12.87
C LEU A 72 5.45 -0.96 -11.62
N GLN A 73 6.57 -1.69 -11.71
CA GLN A 73 7.52 -1.83 -10.60
C GLN A 73 8.22 -0.50 -10.30
N GLU A 74 8.60 0.27 -11.32
CA GLU A 74 9.20 1.60 -11.16
C GLU A 74 8.22 2.58 -10.48
N GLU A 75 6.95 2.60 -10.91
CA GLU A 75 5.91 3.40 -10.27
C GLU A 75 5.70 3.01 -8.80
N SER A 76 5.66 1.70 -8.52
CA SER A 76 5.57 1.20 -7.15
C SER A 76 6.78 1.60 -6.29
N ASN A 77 7.98 1.53 -6.85
CA ASN A 77 9.21 1.94 -6.18
C ASN A 77 9.20 3.44 -5.85
N VAL A 78 8.72 4.28 -6.78
CA VAL A 78 8.59 5.73 -6.55
C VAL A 78 7.64 6.01 -5.40
N GLU A 79 6.50 5.33 -5.32
CA GLU A 79 5.55 5.51 -4.23
C GLU A 79 6.14 5.05 -2.88
N ALA A 80 6.85 3.91 -2.86
CA ALA A 80 7.56 3.44 -1.67
C ALA A 80 8.60 4.46 -1.18
N ILE A 81 9.34 5.11 -2.08
CA ILE A 81 10.31 6.17 -1.73
C ILE A 81 9.61 7.37 -1.11
N LYS A 82 8.46 7.79 -1.65
CA LYS A 82 7.68 8.90 -1.06
C LYS A 82 7.24 8.55 0.36
N ASP A 83 6.76 7.33 0.60
CA ASP A 83 6.32 6.89 1.91
C ASP A 83 7.46 6.81 2.93
N ILE A 84 8.66 6.38 2.50
CA ILE A 84 9.87 6.47 3.33
C ILE A 84 10.16 7.93 3.70
N GLY A 85 10.07 8.85 2.72
CA GLY A 85 10.25 10.29 2.96
C GLY A 85 9.26 10.84 3.99
N LYS A 86 7.97 10.48 3.88
CA LYS A 86 6.94 10.87 4.86
C LYS A 86 7.28 10.36 6.27
N ARG A 87 7.68 9.09 6.40
CA ARG A 87 8.09 8.50 7.69
C ARG A 87 9.30 9.22 8.29
N MET A 88 10.28 9.56 7.47
CA MET A 88 11.47 10.29 7.92
C MET A 88 11.11 11.71 8.42
N LEU A 89 10.23 12.41 7.70
CA LEU A 89 9.71 13.71 8.13
C LEU A 89 8.96 13.61 9.46
N TYR A 90 8.17 12.55 9.63
CA TYR A 90 7.45 12.28 10.87
C TYR A 90 8.39 12.02 12.05
N LEU A 91 9.41 11.18 11.87
CA LEU A 91 10.42 10.92 12.91
C LEU A 91 11.13 12.22 13.31
N LYS A 92 11.52 13.04 12.33
CA LYS A 92 12.15 14.34 12.59
C LYS A 92 11.22 15.30 13.35
N LEU A 93 9.92 15.26 13.09
CA LEU A 93 8.93 16.02 13.84
C LEU A 93 8.92 15.58 15.31
N VAL A 94 8.83 14.27 15.57
CA VAL A 94 8.80 13.72 16.93
C VAL A 94 10.07 14.09 17.70
N ASP A 95 11.26 13.93 17.08
CA ASP A 95 12.54 14.33 17.69
C ASP A 95 12.54 15.82 18.06
N SER A 96 12.03 16.68 17.17
CA SER A 96 11.95 18.13 17.43
C SER A 96 10.99 18.44 18.58
N ILE A 97 9.85 17.76 18.64
CA ILE A 97 8.86 17.89 19.72
C ILE A 97 9.48 17.47 21.05
N ASP A 98 10.18 16.34 21.12
CA ASP A 98 10.80 15.86 22.35
C ASP A 98 11.93 16.79 22.83
N ASN A 99 12.68 17.41 21.92
CA ASN A 99 13.64 18.45 22.26
C ASN A 99 12.96 19.67 22.90
N HIS A 100 11.89 20.19 22.28
CA HIS A 100 11.13 21.31 22.87
C HIS A 100 10.50 20.94 24.22
N ILE A 101 9.95 19.73 24.36
CA ILE A 101 9.43 19.24 25.65
C ILE A 101 10.52 19.21 26.72
N SER A 102 11.72 18.74 26.37
CA SER A 102 12.87 18.67 27.29
C SER A 102 13.32 20.06 27.76
N ASN A 103 13.21 21.06 26.88
CA ASN A 103 13.50 22.47 27.19
C ASN A 103 12.30 23.22 27.81
N GLN A 104 11.18 22.54 28.06
CA GLN A 104 9.91 23.12 28.55
C GLN A 104 9.28 24.17 27.61
N GLU A 105 9.65 24.14 26.33
CA GLU A 105 9.13 24.98 25.24
C GLU A 105 7.83 24.39 24.69
N TYR A 106 6.81 24.30 25.54
CA TYR A 106 5.56 23.58 25.24
C TYR A 106 4.72 24.23 24.14
N LYS A 107 4.84 25.55 23.95
CA LYS A 107 4.08 26.26 22.92
C LYS A 107 4.65 25.93 21.55
N GLU A 108 5.96 25.98 21.43
CA GLU A 108 6.73 25.66 20.24
C GLU A 108 6.49 24.21 19.81
N ALA A 109 6.46 23.28 20.77
CA ALA A 109 6.09 21.89 20.51
C ALA A 109 4.68 21.73 19.91
N LEU A 110 3.70 22.51 20.38
CA LEU A 110 2.33 22.50 19.84
C LEU A 110 2.25 23.16 18.46
N ASP A 111 2.94 24.29 18.27
CA ASP A 111 3.01 25.00 16.99
C ASP A 111 3.62 24.10 15.89
N LEU A 112 4.60 23.26 16.24
CA LEU A 112 5.16 22.24 15.33
C LEU A 112 4.10 21.21 14.91
N ILE A 113 3.29 20.72 15.85
CA ILE A 113 2.21 19.76 15.54
C ILE A 113 1.19 20.42 14.61
N ASP A 114 0.73 21.62 14.93
CA ASP A 114 -0.28 22.32 14.13
C ASP A 114 0.24 22.66 12.73
N GLY A 115 1.49 23.13 12.62
CA GLY A 115 2.15 23.36 11.35
C GLY A 115 2.38 22.09 10.53
N PHE A 116 2.53 20.92 11.18
CA PHE A 116 2.58 19.64 10.48
C PHE A 116 1.20 19.24 9.94
N LYS A 117 0.15 19.33 10.76
CA LYS A 117 -1.24 19.01 10.35
C LYS A 117 -1.77 19.88 9.22
N GLN A 118 -1.31 21.11 9.09
CA GLN A 118 -1.68 22.01 7.99
C GLN A 118 -1.01 21.64 6.66
N ARG A 119 0.14 20.97 6.70
CA ARG A 119 0.95 20.64 5.52
C ARG A 119 0.73 19.23 5.00
N PHE A 120 0.34 18.31 5.87
CA PHE A 120 0.16 16.91 5.54
C PHE A 120 -1.26 16.51 5.91
N GLU A 121 -1.97 15.81 5.03
CA GLU A 121 -3.32 15.30 5.30
C GLU A 121 -3.30 13.85 5.80
N ASP A 122 -2.31 13.07 5.35
CA ASP A 122 -2.14 11.66 5.69
C ASP A 122 -1.06 11.50 6.76
N TYR A 123 -1.49 11.48 8.02
CA TYR A 123 -0.62 11.31 9.19
C TYR A 123 -1.32 10.48 10.27
N ASN A 124 -0.53 9.92 11.18
CA ASN A 124 -1.08 9.22 12.33
C ASN A 124 -1.74 10.22 13.31
N GLU A 125 -3.04 10.44 13.12
CA GLU A 125 -3.84 11.36 13.93
C GLU A 125 -3.82 10.97 15.42
N ASN A 126 -3.81 9.67 15.72
CA ASN A 126 -3.84 9.16 17.08
C ASN A 126 -2.57 9.56 17.84
N GLU A 127 -1.40 9.36 17.21
CA GLU A 127 -0.11 9.71 17.80
C GLU A 127 0.04 11.23 18.01
N LEU A 128 -0.38 12.05 17.03
CA LEU A 128 -0.38 13.50 17.22
C LEU A 128 -1.37 13.95 18.30
N MET A 129 -2.50 13.26 18.47
CA MET A 129 -3.46 13.53 19.54
C MET A 129 -2.88 13.15 20.91
N PHE A 130 -2.16 12.04 20.98
CA PHE A 130 -1.41 11.63 22.18
C PHE A 130 -0.36 12.68 22.55
N LEU A 131 0.52 13.07 21.61
CA LEU A 131 1.55 14.08 21.84
C LEU A 131 0.95 15.40 22.31
N THR A 132 -0.13 15.85 21.67
CA THR A 132 -0.87 17.04 22.08
C THR A 132 -1.37 16.91 23.54
N GLY A 133 -1.95 15.76 23.89
CA GLY A 133 -2.40 15.46 25.25
C GLY A 133 -1.27 15.44 26.28
N LYS A 134 -0.15 14.78 25.95
CA LYS A 134 1.08 14.71 26.76
C LYS A 134 1.65 16.10 27.01
N ILE A 135 1.80 16.93 25.98
CA ILE A 135 2.31 18.31 26.12
C ILE A 135 1.38 19.13 27.02
N ASN A 136 0.06 19.02 26.83
CA ASN A 136 -0.92 19.71 27.66
C ASN A 136 -0.83 19.27 29.14
N PHE A 137 -0.59 17.99 29.39
CA PHE A 137 -0.37 17.49 30.74
C PHE A 137 0.91 18.10 31.35
N LEU A 138 2.02 18.07 30.61
CA LEU A 138 3.32 18.57 31.08
C LEU A 138 3.30 20.06 31.38
N ARG A 139 2.58 20.86 30.60
CA ARG A 139 2.42 22.31 30.85
C ARG A 139 1.37 22.65 31.93
N GLY A 140 0.83 21.66 32.64
CA GLY A 140 -0.15 21.85 33.72
C GLY A 140 -1.60 22.08 33.27
N ARG A 141 -1.89 22.01 31.96
CA ARG A 141 -3.24 22.16 31.40
C ARG A 141 -3.95 20.81 31.39
N HIS A 142 -4.25 20.30 32.59
CA HIS A 142 -4.81 18.96 32.80
C HIS A 142 -6.21 18.79 32.21
N ASP A 143 -7.00 19.87 32.17
CA ASP A 143 -8.30 19.94 31.50
C ASP A 143 -8.19 19.63 30.00
N MET A 144 -7.25 20.28 29.32
CA MET A 144 -6.99 20.08 27.91
C MET A 144 -6.38 18.70 27.64
N ALA A 145 -5.47 18.25 28.52
CA ALA A 145 -4.89 16.92 28.44
C ALA A 145 -5.96 15.83 28.46
N VAL A 146 -6.90 15.91 29.41
CA VAL A 146 -8.06 15.00 29.48
C VAL A 146 -8.86 15.03 28.17
N ASN A 147 -9.14 16.20 27.60
CA ASN A 147 -9.93 16.30 26.38
C ASN A 147 -9.28 15.51 25.22
N PHE A 148 -8.00 15.75 24.94
CA PHE A 148 -7.30 15.05 23.86
C PHE A 148 -7.13 13.56 24.14
N LEU A 149 -6.68 13.19 25.34
CA LEU A 149 -6.40 11.80 25.69
C LEU A 149 -7.68 10.97 25.79
N PHE A 150 -8.78 11.54 26.29
CA PHE A 150 -10.06 10.85 26.35
C PHE A 150 -10.66 10.60 24.96
N ARG A 151 -10.51 11.57 24.04
CA ARG A 151 -10.90 11.38 22.64
C ARG A 151 -10.07 10.28 21.99
N LEU A 152 -8.76 10.25 22.25
CA LEU A 152 -7.87 9.23 21.76
C LEU A 152 -8.28 7.83 22.24
N VAL A 153 -8.43 7.61 23.55
CA VAL A 153 -8.76 6.27 24.08
C VAL A 153 -10.17 5.77 23.72
N LYS A 154 -11.04 6.66 23.24
CA LYS A 154 -12.33 6.29 22.66
C LYS A 154 -12.21 5.76 21.24
N LYS A 155 -11.21 6.25 20.50
CA LYS A 155 -10.93 5.85 19.11
C LYS A 155 -10.04 4.61 19.10
N ASP A 156 -9.06 4.56 20.01
CA ASP A 156 -8.05 3.52 20.12
C ASP A 156 -7.96 3.03 21.56
N PHE A 157 -8.56 1.87 21.81
CA PHE A 157 -8.62 1.27 23.14
C PHE A 157 -7.31 0.56 23.53
N GLU A 158 -6.35 0.44 22.62
CA GLU A 158 -5.07 -0.25 22.81
C GLU A 158 -3.89 0.75 22.81
N PHE A 159 -4.06 1.90 23.47
CA PHE A 159 -3.03 2.93 23.61
C PHE A 159 -2.65 3.12 25.10
N PRO A 160 -1.78 2.26 25.68
CA PRO A 160 -1.48 2.26 27.12
C PRO A 160 -0.94 3.59 27.65
N GLU A 161 -0.10 4.28 26.88
CA GLU A 161 0.49 5.57 27.24
C GLU A 161 -0.57 6.65 27.36
N ALA A 162 -1.61 6.62 26.53
CA ALA A 162 -2.72 7.57 26.58
C ALA A 162 -3.53 7.37 27.85
N PHE A 163 -3.81 6.11 28.23
CA PHE A 163 -4.43 5.79 29.51
C PHE A 163 -3.57 6.22 30.71
N LEU A 164 -2.24 6.06 30.63
CA LEU A 164 -1.32 6.50 31.68
C LEU A 164 -1.40 8.01 31.89
N TYR A 165 -1.26 8.80 30.82
CA TYR A 165 -1.34 10.26 30.92
C TYR A 165 -2.75 10.76 31.25
N LEU A 166 -3.80 10.07 30.80
CA LEU A 166 -5.19 10.38 31.14
C LEU A 166 -5.45 10.18 32.63
N GLY A 167 -4.97 9.06 33.19
CA GLY A 167 -5.05 8.79 34.62
C GLY A 167 -4.30 9.84 35.45
N LYS A 168 -3.07 10.19 35.05
CA LYS A 168 -2.30 11.27 35.69
C LYS A 168 -3.03 12.61 35.62
N ALA A 169 -3.63 12.95 34.48
CA ALA A 169 -4.39 14.19 34.32
C ALA A 169 -5.65 14.21 35.21
N TYR A 170 -6.40 13.10 35.30
CA TYR A 170 -7.53 12.98 36.22
C TYR A 170 -7.12 13.10 37.67
N GLN A 171 -5.99 12.49 38.06
CA GLN A 171 -5.47 12.58 39.42
C GLN A 171 -5.08 14.02 39.78
N ALA A 172 -4.43 14.75 38.86
CA ALA A 172 -4.09 16.16 39.06
C ALA A 172 -5.33 17.07 39.19
N LEU A 173 -6.47 16.66 38.61
CA LEU A 173 -7.77 17.33 38.77
C LEU A 173 -8.56 16.86 40.01
N GLY A 174 -8.01 15.96 40.83
CA GLY A 174 -8.68 15.40 42.01
C GLY A 174 -9.76 14.35 41.71
N LEU A 175 -9.86 13.87 40.48
CA LEU A 175 -10.88 12.92 40.01
C LEU A 175 -10.43 11.46 40.21
N GLN A 176 -10.33 11.02 41.47
CA GLN A 176 -9.70 9.75 41.84
C GLN A 176 -10.34 8.51 41.19
N ASP A 177 -11.67 8.43 41.13
CA ASP A 177 -12.36 7.28 40.52
C ASP A 177 -12.05 7.13 39.04
N LYS A 178 -11.98 8.27 38.32
CA LYS A 178 -11.62 8.30 36.89
C LYS A 178 -10.15 7.99 36.66
N ALA A 179 -9.28 8.46 37.54
CA ALA A 179 -7.86 8.15 37.50
C ALA A 179 -7.63 6.63 37.64
N LYS A 180 -8.26 5.99 38.63
CA LYS A 180 -8.23 4.53 38.82
C LYS A 180 -8.71 3.79 37.58
N TRP A 181 -9.88 4.18 37.03
CA TRP A 181 -10.42 3.61 35.80
C TRP A 181 -9.43 3.68 34.63
N ALA A 182 -8.69 4.78 34.48
CA ALA A 182 -7.69 4.92 33.43
C ALA A 182 -6.46 4.04 33.69
N PHE A 183 -5.93 4.03 34.92
CA PHE A 183 -4.76 3.23 35.28
C PHE A 183 -4.98 1.72 35.17
N ASP A 184 -6.19 1.24 35.47
CA ASP A 184 -6.56 -0.17 35.34
C ASP A 184 -6.45 -0.67 33.87
N ARG A 185 -6.41 0.25 32.89
CA ARG A 185 -6.28 -0.05 31.46
C ARG A 185 -4.86 0.04 30.93
N VAL A 186 -3.91 0.52 31.72
CA VAL A 186 -2.49 0.61 31.30
C VAL A 186 -1.82 -0.77 31.27
N LYS A 187 -2.38 -1.76 31.98
CA LYS A 187 -1.78 -3.10 32.20
C LYS A 187 -2.45 -4.24 31.41
N LYS A 188 -2.88 -3.98 30.18
CA LYS A 188 -3.28 -5.07 29.26
C LYS A 188 -2.37 -5.08 28.06
#